data_AF-A0A2D6NY62-F1
#
_entry.id   AF-A0A2D6NY62-F1
#
_cell.length_a   1.000
_cell.length_b   1.000
_cell.length_c   1.000
_cell.angle_alpha   90.00
_cell.angle_beta   90.00
_cell.angle_gamma   90.00
#
_symmetry.space_group_name_H-M   'P 1'
#
loop_
_entity.id
_entity.type
_entity.pdbx_description
1 polymer ?
#
loop_
_entity_poly.entity_id
_entity_poly.type
_entity_poly.pdbx_seq_one_letter_code
_entity_poly.pdbx_strand_id
1 'polypeptide(L)'
;MSNRKLNCLRWHNNETREHIIKKLDICRWLKELGHEFITEGIFNNGARGDVIDLTSGVVYEVLCSEKEKKFEEKIKKYPEEFEVVKVKS
;
A
#
# COMPACT_ATOMS: atom_id res chain seq x y z
N MET A 1 19.34 -4.79 -11.57
CA MET A 1 18.51 -4.30 -10.45
C MET A 1 17.94 -5.52 -9.72
N SER A 2 18.10 -5.63 -8.41
CA SER A 2 17.62 -6.79 -7.64
C SER A 2 16.14 -6.59 -7.28
N ASN A 3 15.25 -7.44 -7.79
CA ASN A 3 13.79 -7.41 -7.53
C ASN A 3 13.41 -7.81 -6.08
N ARG A 4 14.29 -7.61 -5.09
CA ARG A 4 14.09 -7.93 -3.66
C ARG A 4 12.91 -7.20 -2.98
N LYS A 5 12.25 -6.28 -3.68
CA LYS A 5 11.13 -5.49 -3.17
C LYS A 5 9.78 -5.98 -3.71
N LEU A 6 9.79 -6.74 -4.81
CA LEU A 6 8.59 -7.23 -5.45
C LEU A 6 8.01 -8.38 -4.63
N ASN A 7 6.70 -8.36 -4.43
CA ASN A 7 5.98 -9.47 -3.80
C ASN A 7 6.45 -9.81 -2.38
N CYS A 8 6.97 -8.82 -1.66
CA CYS A 8 7.42 -8.96 -0.28
C CYS A 8 6.58 -8.08 0.64
N LEU A 9 6.13 -8.62 1.76
CA LEU A 9 5.58 -7.83 2.85
C LEU A 9 6.72 -7.12 3.60
N ARG A 10 6.57 -5.81 3.81
CA ARG A 10 7.48 -4.96 4.59
C ARG A 10 6.66 -3.96 5.39
N TRP A 11 7.20 -3.53 6.52
CA TRP A 11 6.58 -2.57 7.43
C TRP A 11 7.65 -1.79 8.18
N HIS A 12 7.26 -0.69 8.81
CA HIS A 12 8.14 0.10 9.66
C HIS A 12 8.09 -0.39 11.13
N ASN A 13 9.16 -0.20 11.91
CA ASN A 13 9.22 -0.64 13.32
C ASN A 13 8.15 0.01 14.23
N ASN A 14 7.61 1.15 13.82
CA ASN A 14 6.61 1.91 14.58
C ASN A 14 5.17 1.64 14.10
N GLU A 15 5.00 0.63 13.26
CA GLU A 15 3.70 0.25 12.71
C GLU A 15 2.97 -0.70 13.66
N THR A 16 1.66 -0.51 13.82
CA THR A 16 0.87 -1.34 14.74
C THR A 16 0.68 -2.75 14.17
N ARG A 17 0.43 -3.71 15.05
CA ARG A 17 0.22 -5.11 14.65
C ARG A 17 -0.96 -5.25 13.70
N GLU A 18 -2.04 -4.50 13.94
CA GLU A 18 -3.26 -4.50 13.13
C GLU A 18 -2.97 -4.02 11.70
N HIS A 19 -2.20 -2.94 11.56
CA HIS A 19 -1.80 -2.40 10.25
C HIS A 19 -0.95 -3.41 9.46
N ILE A 20 0.01 -4.06 10.14
CA ILE A 20 0.87 -5.10 9.54
C ILE A 20 0.05 -6.30 9.09
N ILE A 21 -0.86 -6.80 9.92
CA ILE A 21 -1.74 -7.93 9.57
C ILE A 21 -2.60 -7.56 8.36
N LYS A 22 -3.13 -6.33 8.31
CA LYS A 22 -3.95 -5.92 7.18
C LYS A 22 -3.18 -5.85 5.88
N LYS A 23 -1.92 -5.37 5.91
CA LYS A 23 -1.02 -5.45 4.76
C LYS A 23 -0.77 -6.89 4.34
N LEU A 24 -0.56 -7.81 5.28
CA LEU A 24 -0.39 -9.23 5.00
C LEU A 24 -1.61 -9.83 4.28
N ASP A 25 -2.82 -9.53 4.76
CA ASP A 25 -4.07 -10.01 4.14
C ASP A 25 -4.18 -9.55 2.69
N ILE A 26 -3.89 -8.27 2.42
CA ILE A 26 -3.90 -7.71 1.06
C ILE A 26 -2.84 -8.39 0.19
N CYS A 27 -1.60 -8.51 0.69
CA CYS A 27 -0.51 -9.14 -0.05
C CYS A 27 -0.83 -10.60 -0.41
N ARG A 28 -1.43 -11.34 0.53
CA ARG A 28 -1.87 -12.72 0.32
C ARG A 28 -2.96 -12.78 -0.76
N TRP A 29 -3.97 -11.93 -0.65
CA TRP A 29 -5.06 -11.88 -1.63
C TRP A 29 -4.55 -11.53 -3.04
N LEU A 30 -3.65 -10.54 -3.16
CA LEU A 30 -3.01 -10.22 -4.45
C LEU A 30 -2.19 -11.39 -4.99
N LYS A 31 -1.51 -12.16 -4.13
CA LYS A 31 -0.84 -13.40 -4.54
C LYS A 31 -1.79 -14.46 -5.07
N GLU A 32 -2.93 -14.65 -4.41
CA GLU A 32 -3.94 -15.62 -4.84
C GLU A 32 -4.53 -15.24 -6.21
N LEU A 33 -4.58 -13.94 -6.54
CA LEU A 33 -4.96 -13.44 -7.87
C LEU A 33 -3.83 -13.48 -8.91
N GLY A 34 -2.60 -13.82 -8.52
CA GLY A 34 -1.43 -13.80 -9.40
C GLY A 34 -0.90 -12.39 -9.71
N HIS A 35 -1.30 -11.39 -8.93
CA HIS A 35 -0.86 -10.01 -9.11
C HIS A 35 0.54 -9.78 -8.53
N GLU A 36 1.25 -8.84 -9.13
CA GLU A 36 2.52 -8.30 -8.62
C GLU A 36 2.29 -7.05 -7.78
N PHE A 37 2.92 -7.00 -6.61
CA PHE A 37 2.78 -5.85 -5.71
C PHE A 37 4.10 -5.41 -5.09
N ILE A 38 4.12 -4.17 -4.60
CA ILE A 38 5.16 -3.64 -3.73
C ILE A 38 4.55 -3.07 -2.46
N THR A 39 5.14 -3.38 -1.32
CA THR A 39 4.80 -2.75 -0.04
C THR A 39 5.72 -1.56 0.25
N GLU A 40 5.22 -0.54 0.95
CA GLU A 40 5.98 0.69 1.25
C GLU A 40 6.55 1.35 -0.02
N GLY A 41 5.78 1.34 -1.11
CA GLY A 41 6.20 1.86 -2.41
C GLY A 41 6.29 3.38 -2.41
N ILE A 42 7.39 3.93 -2.91
CA ILE A 42 7.63 5.39 -2.97
C ILE A 42 7.48 5.86 -4.41
N PHE A 43 6.61 6.84 -4.63
CA PHE A 43 6.42 7.51 -5.91
C PHE A 43 7.50 8.58 -6.15
N ASN A 44 7.62 9.06 -7.40
CA ASN A 44 8.64 10.05 -7.78
C ASN A 44 8.57 11.37 -7.00
N ASN A 45 7.40 11.72 -6.47
CA ASN A 45 7.18 12.90 -5.64
C ASN A 45 7.40 12.64 -4.13
N GLY A 46 7.92 11.47 -3.77
CA GLY A 46 8.18 11.07 -2.38
C GLY A 46 6.95 10.62 -1.60
N ALA A 47 5.75 10.65 -2.19
CA ALA A 47 4.57 10.04 -1.57
C ALA A 47 4.77 8.53 -1.43
N ARG A 48 4.22 7.92 -0.38
CA ARG A 48 4.40 6.49 -0.10
C ARG A 48 3.07 5.77 0.08
N GLY A 49 2.83 4.77 -0.75
CA GLY A 49 1.73 3.82 -0.64
C GLY A 49 2.04 2.65 0.29
N ASP A 50 1.04 2.17 1.03
CA ASP A 50 1.15 0.99 1.89
C ASP A 50 1.35 -0.29 1.09
N VAL A 51 0.41 -0.61 0.18
CA VAL A 51 0.53 -1.72 -0.79
C VAL A 51 0.12 -1.22 -2.16
N ILE A 52 0.99 -1.37 -3.15
CA ILE A 52 0.74 -0.97 -4.54
C ILE A 52 0.68 -2.22 -5.39
N ASP A 53 -0.48 -2.48 -5.99
CA ASP A 53 -0.69 -3.48 -7.01
C ASP A 53 -0.23 -2.93 -8.37
N LEU A 54 0.86 -3.50 -8.90
CA LEU A 54 1.46 -3.11 -10.16
C LEU A 54 0.75 -3.74 -11.37
N THR A 55 -0.12 -4.73 -11.14
CA THR A 55 -0.88 -5.41 -12.19
C THR A 55 -2.14 -4.62 -12.54
N SER A 56 -2.88 -4.19 -11.53
CA SER A 56 -4.14 -3.45 -11.71
C SER A 56 -4.00 -1.93 -11.60
N GLY A 57 -2.87 -1.42 -11.10
CA GLY A 57 -2.68 0.00 -10.86
C GLY A 57 -3.47 0.50 -9.64
N VAL A 58 -3.59 -0.32 -8.59
CA VAL A 58 -4.33 0.04 -7.37
C VAL A 58 -3.38 0.24 -6.19
N VAL A 59 -3.59 1.32 -5.43
CA VAL A 59 -2.91 1.60 -4.17
C VAL A 59 -3.87 1.33 -3.02
N TYR A 60 -3.58 0.31 -2.21
CA TYR A 60 -4.29 0.03 -0.98
C TYR A 60 -3.62 0.75 0.18
N GLU A 61 -4.40 1.58 0.88
CA GLU A 61 -3.97 2.34 2.05
C GLU A 61 -4.71 1.87 3.29
N VAL A 62 -3.94 1.40 4.27
CA VAL A 62 -4.48 0.88 5.51
C VAL A 62 -4.61 2.03 6.51
N LEU A 63 -5.85 2.37 6.84
CA LEU A 63 -6.19 3.49 7.72
C LEU A 63 -6.62 3.00 9.09
N CYS A 64 -6.05 3.64 10.12
CA CYS A 64 -6.64 3.66 11.46
C CYS A 64 -7.68 4.79 11.56
N SER A 65 -8.69 4.61 12.40
CA SER A 65 -9.87 5.49 12.54
C SER A 65 -9.54 6.97 12.78
N GLU A 66 -8.37 7.30 13.32
CA GLU A 66 -8.00 8.67 13.66
C GLU A 66 -7.35 9.45 12.50
N LYS A 67 -7.08 8.83 11.34
CA LYS A 67 -6.23 9.41 10.28
C LYS A 67 -6.94 9.82 9.00
N GLU A 68 -8.27 9.81 8.95
CA GLU A 68 -9.04 10.07 7.72
C GLU A 68 -8.74 11.43 7.05
N LYS A 69 -8.61 12.52 7.82
CA LYS A 69 -8.33 13.85 7.24
C LYS A 69 -6.97 13.94 6.53
N LYS A 70 -5.95 13.26 7.06
CA LYS A 70 -4.61 13.22 6.43
C LYS A 70 -4.59 12.39 5.16
N PHE A 71 -5.57 11.52 4.97
CA PHE A 71 -5.64 10.66 3.81
C PHE A 71 -6.03 11.43 2.54
N GLU A 72 -7.02 12.32 2.61
CA GLU A 72 -7.48 13.07 1.44
C GLU A 72 -6.38 13.93 0.82
N GLU A 73 -5.52 14.53 1.66
CA GLU A 73 -4.34 15.26 1.21
C GLU A 73 -3.27 14.34 0.60
N LYS A 74 -3.21 13.08 1.04
CA LYS A 74 -2.27 12.07 0.55
C LYS A 74 -2.69 11.57 -0.84
N ILE A 75 -3.98 11.31 -1.06
CA ILE A 75 -4.52 10.89 -2.37
C ILE A 75 -4.16 11.89 -3.46
N LYS A 76 -4.27 13.19 -3.18
CA LYS A 76 -3.96 14.26 -4.15
C LYS A 76 -2.51 14.23 -4.65
N LYS A 77 -1.62 13.51 -3.97
CA LYS A 77 -0.22 13.34 -4.38
C LYS A 77 -0.02 12.10 -5.23
N TYR A 78 -0.95 11.17 -5.30
CA TYR A 78 -0.75 9.99 -6.13
C TYR A 78 -0.97 10.32 -7.61
N PRO A 79 -0.19 9.70 -8.51
CA PRO A 79 -0.43 9.85 -9.95
C PRO A 79 -1.85 9.41 -10.31
N GLU A 80 -2.48 10.08 -11.28
CA GLU A 80 -3.88 9.82 -11.67
C GLU A 80 -4.08 8.41 -12.24
N GLU A 81 -3.01 7.75 -12.68
CA GLU A 81 -3.03 6.39 -13.19
C GLU A 81 -3.31 5.35 -12.09
N PHE A 82 -3.19 5.73 -10.81
CA PHE A 82 -3.45 4.82 -9.69
C PHE A 82 -4.81 5.07 -9.06
N GLU A 83 -5.62 4.02 -8.98
CA GLU A 83 -6.81 4.02 -8.13
C GLU A 83 -6.42 3.81 -6.67
N VAL A 84 -7.05 4.54 -5.75
CA VAL A 84 -6.70 4.48 -4.31
C VAL A 84 -7.84 3.89 -3.51
N VAL A 85 -7.59 2.73 -2.90
CA VAL A 85 -8.57 2.03 -2.06
C VAL A 85 -8.21 2.18 -0.59
N LYS A 86 -9.15 2.73 0.19
CA LYS A 86 -9.06 2.79 1.65
C LYS A 86 -9.40 1.42 2.24
N VAL A 87 -8.54 0.91 3.11
CA VAL A 87 -8.78 -0.32 3.83
C VAL A 87 -8.69 -0.04 5.34
N LYS A 88 -9.70 -0.43 6.10
CA LYS A 88 -9.68 -0.25 7.56
C LYS A 88 -8.79 -1.31 8.19
N SER A 89 -7.85 -0.89 9.05
CA SER A 89 -7.03 -1.76 9.91
C SER A 89 -7.88 -2.47 10.95
#